data_AF-A0A2P9F3N2-F1
#
_entry.id   AF-A0A2P9F3N2-F1
#
_cell.length_a   1.000
_cell.length_b   1.000
_cell.length_c   1.000
_cell.angle_alpha   90.00
_cell.angle_beta   90.00
_cell.angle_gamma   90.00
#
_symmetry.space_group_name_H-M   'P 1'
#
loop_
_entity.id
_entity.type
_entity.pdbx_description
1 polymer ?
#
loop_
_entity_poly.entity_id
_entity_poly.type
_entity_poly.pdbx_seq_one_letter_code
_entity_poly.pdbx_strand_id
1 'polypeptide(L)'
;MADLDLRVKQARRLGRVPERHVWHCSVRAAPGDRHLTDAEWADIARRIVAATGIAPQGDPDGCRWVAVRHADDHIHIAATKVRGDLSTARHWNDYLKADKELAAIEKEYGLLQVVRGDRTATKRPTRAEMEKARRAGTTRTSRERLRTTVRQLVSIATSPEEFLHLLDGVEGVLVDVLPSGDVRGYKVAVAGDTNAAGEPIWFSGAKLAPDLSFPKIRERLTAIEAPPAAEPGSRRRPNPWYQATAAAERIPHHLDHGDDAAAQAHIAAFGEAIDVLPLLAPSHLRPQLQQAATAFERATRSRIRAQQDQARALRGAVRALRTVPVTGDGSGLAMFLDIAVLVIFATARWHQARRHDQQVAAAHQALVHLQAVYQQAAAEPLAALAQRQPPARTMERHAQRILVIVPEHAQQILDDPAWPALAAALTEAETAGHDPELLLQHAARQRTLDDARSTARTLTWRIQRLAARQAPSARARADQARTSVAARTAQRGQTPPSPSQPGPAAPSRHR
;
A
#
# COMPACT_ATOMS: atom_id res chain seq x y z
N MET A 1 32.26 -33.61 17.63
CA MET A 1 32.61 -33.23 16.24
C MET A 1 33.20 -34.40 15.45
N ALA A 2 34.19 -35.15 15.95
CA ALA A 2 34.85 -36.23 15.21
C ALA A 2 33.94 -37.37 14.72
N ASP A 3 32.81 -37.64 15.40
CA ASP A 3 31.87 -38.70 15.03
C ASP A 3 30.78 -38.30 14.02
N LEU A 4 30.48 -37.00 13.81
CA LEU A 4 29.45 -36.61 12.84
C LEU A 4 29.86 -36.99 11.40
N ASP A 5 31.15 -36.86 11.08
CA ASP A 5 31.66 -36.99 9.71
C ASP A 5 31.97 -38.43 9.28
N LEU A 6 31.71 -39.45 10.11
CA LEU A 6 32.04 -40.84 9.77
C LEU A 6 31.45 -41.27 8.42
N ARG A 7 30.15 -41.02 8.21
CA ARG A 7 29.45 -41.36 6.95
C ARG A 7 29.95 -40.51 5.78
N VAL A 8 30.32 -39.26 6.02
CA VAL A 8 30.92 -38.37 5.00
C VAL A 8 32.27 -38.91 4.53
N LYS A 9 33.13 -39.36 5.46
CA LYS A 9 34.41 -39.98 5.16
C LYS A 9 34.23 -41.27 4.36
N GLN A 10 33.25 -42.10 4.72
CA GLN A 10 32.90 -43.33 3.99
C GLN A 10 32.41 -43.03 2.56
N ALA A 11 31.45 -42.11 2.40
CA ALA A 11 30.94 -41.72 1.09
C ALA A 11 32.03 -41.08 0.20
N ARG A 12 32.97 -40.34 0.79
CA ARG A 12 34.11 -39.76 0.08
C ARG A 12 35.02 -40.83 -0.54
N ARG A 13 35.30 -41.92 0.19
CA ARG A 13 36.09 -43.05 -0.35
C ARG A 13 35.42 -43.71 -1.56
N LEU A 14 34.09 -43.63 -1.65
CA LEU A 14 33.30 -44.18 -2.75
C LEU A 14 33.01 -43.16 -3.88
N GLY A 15 33.53 -41.93 -3.78
CA GLY A 15 33.24 -40.87 -4.76
C GLY A 15 31.79 -40.37 -4.75
N ARG A 16 31.06 -40.59 -3.64
CA ARG A 16 29.60 -40.29 -3.51
C ARG A 16 29.28 -39.09 -2.62
N VAL A 17 30.29 -38.39 -2.12
CA VAL A 17 30.09 -37.25 -1.22
C VAL A 17 29.60 -36.02 -2.01
N PRO A 18 28.56 -35.30 -1.55
CA PRO A 18 28.17 -34.04 -2.18
C PRO A 18 29.22 -32.95 -1.93
N GLU A 19 29.38 -32.04 -2.88
CA GLU A 19 30.35 -30.92 -2.83
C GLU A 19 30.21 -30.11 -1.52
N ARG A 20 28.97 -29.76 -1.15
CA ARG A 20 28.62 -29.18 0.15
C ARG A 20 27.94 -30.23 1.01
N HIS A 21 28.66 -30.80 1.96
CA HIS A 21 28.21 -31.95 2.77
C HIS A 21 27.68 -31.58 4.16
N VAL A 22 27.71 -30.30 4.54
CA VAL A 22 27.15 -29.79 5.80
C VAL A 22 25.83 -29.08 5.53
N TRP A 23 24.83 -29.36 6.37
CA TRP A 23 23.58 -28.63 6.46
C TRP A 23 23.56 -27.87 7.80
N HIS A 24 23.12 -26.61 7.76
CA HIS A 24 23.05 -25.76 8.94
C HIS A 24 21.73 -25.00 8.93
N CYS A 25 21.05 -25.00 10.08
CA CYS A 25 19.80 -24.28 10.30
C CYS A 25 19.89 -23.54 11.62
N SER A 26 19.58 -22.24 11.60
CA SER A 26 19.46 -21.41 12.80
C SER A 26 17.99 -21.22 13.11
N VAL A 27 17.58 -21.44 14.36
CA VAL A 27 16.19 -21.33 14.80
C VAL A 27 16.13 -20.41 15.99
N ARG A 28 15.27 -19.40 15.95
CA ARG A 28 15.19 -18.32 16.94
C ARG A 28 13.73 -18.05 17.31
N ALA A 29 13.45 -17.88 18.60
CA ALA A 29 12.19 -17.37 19.12
C ALA A 29 12.09 -15.86 18.91
N ALA A 30 10.88 -15.33 18.68
CA ALA A 30 10.72 -13.91 18.44
C ALA A 30 11.00 -13.09 19.72
N PRO A 31 11.46 -11.84 19.61
CA PRO A 31 11.51 -10.94 20.75
C PRO A 31 10.12 -10.82 21.40
N GLY A 32 10.05 -11.09 22.70
CA GLY A 32 8.80 -11.06 23.48
C GLY A 32 8.13 -12.42 23.67
N ASP A 33 8.57 -13.47 22.97
CA ASP A 33 8.17 -14.84 23.31
C ASP A 33 8.72 -15.26 24.67
N ARG A 34 8.03 -16.19 25.33
CA ARG A 34 8.53 -16.82 26.55
C ARG A 34 9.84 -17.57 26.27
N HIS A 35 10.68 -17.69 27.29
CA HIS A 35 11.83 -18.58 27.21
C HIS A 35 11.38 -20.04 27.05
N LEU A 36 12.02 -20.73 26.12
CA LEU A 36 11.85 -22.16 25.89
C LEU A 36 12.88 -22.93 26.71
N THR A 37 12.44 -24.04 27.30
CA THR A 37 13.32 -24.98 28.01
C THR A 37 14.19 -25.77 27.03
N ASP A 38 15.26 -26.41 27.52
CA ASP A 38 16.11 -27.26 26.68
C ASP A 38 15.34 -28.44 26.07
N ALA A 39 14.32 -28.96 26.78
CA ALA A 39 13.47 -30.04 26.30
C ALA A 39 12.60 -29.58 25.11
N GLU A 40 12.04 -28.37 25.20
CA GLU A 40 11.25 -27.74 24.13
C GLU A 40 12.15 -27.42 22.92
N TRP A 41 13.34 -26.86 23.14
CA TRP A 41 14.32 -26.65 22.07
C TRP A 41 14.74 -27.96 21.40
N ALA A 42 14.94 -29.03 22.17
CA ALA A 42 15.26 -30.34 21.63
C ALA A 42 14.11 -30.93 20.80
N ASP A 43 12.86 -30.71 21.22
CA ASP A 43 11.68 -31.10 20.45
C ASP A 43 11.59 -30.37 19.11
N ILE A 44 11.71 -29.04 19.15
CA ILE A 44 11.75 -28.18 17.96
C ILE A 44 12.85 -28.64 16.98
N ALA A 45 14.05 -28.92 17.49
CA ALA A 45 15.15 -29.39 16.65
C ALA A 45 14.83 -30.73 15.96
N ARG A 46 14.27 -31.71 16.70
CA ARG A 46 13.86 -33.01 16.16
C ARG A 46 12.80 -32.86 15.06
N ARG A 47 11.80 -32.02 15.29
CA ARG A 47 10.73 -31.75 14.31
C ARG A 47 11.28 -31.11 13.04
N ILE A 48 12.19 -30.15 13.17
CA ILE A 48 12.81 -29.48 12.01
C ILE A 48 13.66 -30.45 11.17
N VAL A 49 14.53 -31.27 11.79
CA VAL A 49 15.33 -32.25 11.02
C VAL A 49 14.47 -33.32 10.35
N ALA A 50 13.35 -33.69 10.96
CA ALA A 50 12.38 -34.61 10.38
C ALA A 50 11.66 -33.97 9.18
N ALA A 51 11.08 -32.77 9.36
CA ALA A 51 10.35 -32.07 8.31
C ALA A 51 11.23 -31.73 7.10
N THR A 52 12.50 -31.40 7.33
CA THR A 52 13.46 -31.06 6.26
C THR A 52 14.03 -32.27 5.52
N GLY A 53 13.78 -33.49 6.01
CA GLY A 53 14.30 -34.72 5.41
C GLY A 53 15.78 -35.00 5.72
N ILE A 54 16.33 -34.32 6.73
CA ILE A 54 17.69 -34.55 7.24
C ILE A 54 17.71 -35.82 8.08
N ALA A 55 16.79 -35.94 9.03
CA ALA A 55 16.61 -37.14 9.86
C ALA A 55 15.11 -37.40 10.05
N PRO A 56 14.43 -37.99 9.05
CA PRO A 56 13.02 -38.35 9.16
C PRO A 56 12.75 -39.24 10.38
N GLN A 57 11.56 -39.11 10.97
CA GLN A 57 11.19 -39.92 12.12
C GLN A 57 11.12 -41.41 11.75
N GLY A 58 11.78 -42.25 12.56
CA GLY A 58 11.83 -43.70 12.34
C GLY A 58 12.78 -44.16 11.24
N ASP A 59 13.56 -43.26 10.64
CA ASP A 59 14.54 -43.59 9.60
C ASP A 59 15.89 -43.96 10.23
N PRO A 60 16.28 -45.25 10.24
CA PRO A 60 17.55 -45.69 10.84
C PRO A 60 18.77 -45.14 10.10
N ASP A 61 18.60 -44.72 8.84
CA ASP A 61 19.63 -44.14 7.99
C ASP A 61 19.58 -42.61 7.93
N GLY A 62 18.81 -41.96 8.81
CA GLY A 62 18.81 -40.50 8.96
C GLY A 62 20.22 -39.93 9.12
N CYS A 63 20.43 -38.70 8.65
CA CYS A 63 21.72 -38.05 8.79
C CYS A 63 22.08 -37.82 10.26
N ARG A 64 23.39 -37.82 10.57
CA ARG A 64 23.88 -37.43 11.89
C ARG A 64 23.74 -35.92 12.05
N TRP A 65 23.21 -35.48 13.17
CA TRP A 65 22.97 -34.08 13.47
C TRP A 65 23.18 -33.77 14.95
N VAL A 66 23.34 -32.49 15.26
CA VAL A 66 23.43 -31.94 16.60
C VAL A 66 22.70 -30.59 16.64
N ALA A 67 22.01 -30.31 17.74
CA ALA A 67 21.51 -28.98 18.06
C ALA A 67 22.32 -28.39 19.22
N VAL A 68 22.71 -27.14 19.08
CA VAL A 68 23.50 -26.40 20.07
C VAL A 68 22.71 -25.14 20.44
N ARG A 69 22.36 -25.00 21.73
CA ARG A 69 21.77 -23.76 22.25
C ARG A 69 22.86 -22.71 22.37
N HIS A 70 22.72 -21.62 21.61
CA HIS A 70 23.72 -20.55 21.58
C HIS A 70 23.36 -19.39 22.50
N ALA A 71 22.06 -19.12 22.67
CA ALA A 71 21.55 -18.19 23.67
C ALA A 71 20.14 -18.62 24.12
N ASP A 72 19.54 -17.82 25.00
CA ASP A 72 18.21 -18.13 25.54
C ASP A 72 17.12 -18.20 24.47
N ASP A 73 17.30 -17.44 23.38
CA ASP A 73 16.32 -17.25 22.33
C ASP A 73 16.63 -18.01 21.03
N HIS A 74 17.76 -18.73 20.91
CA HIS A 74 18.06 -19.46 19.67
C HIS A 74 19.03 -20.65 19.80
N ILE A 75 18.85 -21.59 18.87
CA ILE A 75 19.68 -22.78 18.66
C ILE A 75 20.27 -22.81 17.24
N HIS A 76 21.39 -23.50 17.09
CA HIS A 76 21.96 -23.89 15.80
C HIS A 76 21.89 -25.40 15.64
N ILE A 77 21.30 -25.85 14.53
CA ILE A 77 21.24 -27.25 14.14
C ILE A 77 22.27 -27.46 13.03
N ALA A 78 23.22 -28.36 13.26
CA ALA A 78 24.22 -28.76 12.27
C ALA A 78 24.04 -30.25 11.97
N ALA A 79 24.04 -30.61 10.68
CA ALA A 79 23.91 -31.99 10.23
C ALA A 79 24.85 -32.30 9.08
N THR A 80 25.22 -33.56 8.93
CA THR A 80 25.77 -34.03 7.66
C THR A 80 24.63 -34.18 6.65
N LYS A 81 24.95 -34.09 5.36
CA LYS A 81 23.99 -34.38 4.27
C LYS A 81 24.08 -35.81 3.77
N VAL A 82 24.89 -36.65 4.42
CA VAL A 82 25.12 -38.05 4.06
C VAL A 82 24.41 -38.94 5.07
N ARG A 83 23.56 -39.82 4.55
CA ARG A 83 22.73 -40.78 5.29
C ARG A 83 23.54 -41.99 5.76
N GLY A 84 22.94 -42.83 6.59
CA GLY A 84 23.52 -44.10 7.05
C GLY A 84 23.87 -45.05 5.91
N ASP A 85 23.01 -45.09 4.89
CA ASP A 85 23.14 -45.82 3.62
C ASP A 85 24.14 -45.20 2.61
N LEU A 86 24.84 -44.14 3.01
CA LEU A 86 25.80 -43.37 2.21
C LEU A 86 25.20 -42.60 1.02
N SER A 87 23.87 -42.53 0.90
CA SER A 87 23.19 -41.64 -0.03
C SER A 87 23.09 -40.21 0.51
N THR A 88 22.74 -39.25 -0.36
CA THR A 88 22.53 -37.86 0.05
C THR A 88 21.09 -37.67 0.56
N ALA A 89 20.93 -36.92 1.66
CA ALA A 89 19.62 -36.57 2.21
C ALA A 89 18.70 -35.90 1.18
N ARG A 90 17.42 -36.26 1.16
CA ARG A 90 16.38 -35.65 0.30
C ARG A 90 15.85 -34.33 0.89
N HIS A 91 16.75 -33.36 1.01
CA HIS A 91 16.50 -32.06 1.67
C HIS A 91 16.07 -30.94 0.70
N TRP A 92 15.49 -31.29 -0.45
CA TRP A 92 14.98 -30.30 -1.40
C TRP A 92 13.86 -29.45 -0.79
N ASN A 93 13.93 -28.12 -1.00
CA ASN A 93 13.02 -27.13 -0.40
C ASN A 93 12.95 -27.19 1.14
N ASP A 94 14.05 -27.57 1.79
CA ASP A 94 14.18 -27.62 3.25
C ASP A 94 13.63 -26.37 3.95
N TYR A 95 13.96 -25.17 3.48
CA TYR A 95 13.50 -23.91 4.06
C TYR A 95 11.97 -23.78 4.09
N LEU A 96 11.25 -24.24 3.05
CA LEU A 96 9.78 -24.21 3.03
C LEU A 96 9.17 -25.26 3.97
N LYS A 97 9.81 -26.43 4.07
CA LYS A 97 9.37 -27.50 4.95
C LYS A 97 9.59 -27.12 6.42
N ALA A 98 10.74 -26.53 6.72
CA ALA A 98 11.05 -25.98 8.03
C ALA A 98 10.09 -24.84 8.40
N ASP A 99 9.81 -23.91 7.49
CA ASP A 99 8.88 -22.80 7.72
C ASP A 99 7.44 -23.28 8.01
N LYS A 100 6.98 -24.32 7.30
CA LYS A 100 5.70 -24.97 7.56
C LYS A 100 5.66 -25.62 8.94
N GLU A 101 6.73 -26.31 9.33
CA GLU A 101 6.83 -26.95 10.65
C GLU A 101 6.90 -25.90 11.77
N LEU A 102 7.66 -24.84 11.58
CA LEU A 102 7.72 -23.72 12.51
C LEU A 102 6.35 -23.06 12.71
N ALA A 103 5.51 -22.99 11.68
CA ALA A 103 4.16 -22.44 11.84
C ALA A 103 3.27 -23.34 12.73
N ALA A 104 3.46 -24.66 12.67
CA ALA A 104 2.79 -25.60 13.56
C ALA A 104 3.31 -25.48 15.00
N ILE A 105 4.64 -25.39 15.18
CA ILE A 105 5.30 -25.19 16.47
C ILE A 105 4.84 -23.88 17.12
N GLU A 106 4.87 -22.76 16.39
CA GLU A 106 4.46 -21.45 16.91
C GLU A 106 3.04 -21.50 17.47
N LYS A 107 2.11 -22.13 16.74
CA LYS A 107 0.73 -22.29 17.19
C LYS A 107 0.62 -23.20 18.43
N GLU A 108 1.30 -24.34 18.42
CA GLU A 108 1.23 -25.34 19.49
C GLU A 108 1.84 -24.84 20.79
N TYR A 109 2.96 -24.12 20.71
CA TYR A 109 3.71 -23.62 21.86
C TYR A 109 3.20 -22.24 22.36
N GLY A 110 2.20 -21.67 21.68
CA GLY A 110 1.65 -20.35 22.00
C GLY A 110 2.64 -19.20 21.76
N LEU A 111 3.53 -19.36 20.79
CA LEU A 111 4.54 -18.37 20.41
C LEU A 111 3.99 -17.38 19.38
N LEU A 112 4.73 -16.31 19.14
CA LEU A 112 4.44 -15.35 18.08
C LEU A 112 4.36 -16.06 16.73
N GLN A 113 3.15 -16.12 16.17
CA GLN A 113 2.94 -16.60 14.81
C GLN A 113 3.44 -15.55 13.82
N VAL A 114 4.64 -15.78 13.27
CA VAL A 114 5.28 -14.80 12.39
C VAL A 114 4.57 -14.81 11.04
N VAL A 115 4.19 -13.62 10.57
CA VAL A 115 3.61 -13.44 9.24
C VAL A 115 4.59 -13.97 8.19
N ARG A 116 4.23 -15.06 7.51
CA ARG A 116 5.12 -15.75 6.56
C ARG A 116 5.27 -15.02 5.24
N GLY A 117 6.40 -15.24 4.58
CA GLY A 117 6.72 -14.61 3.30
C GLY A 117 5.85 -15.14 2.16
N ASP A 118 5.19 -14.24 1.43
CA ASP A 118 4.31 -14.57 0.30
C ASP A 118 5.02 -14.48 -1.08
N ARG A 119 6.34 -14.28 -1.09
CA ARG A 119 7.19 -14.08 -2.29
C ARG A 119 6.86 -12.85 -3.15
N THR A 120 6.08 -11.89 -2.67
CA THR A 120 5.85 -10.63 -3.40
C THR A 120 6.81 -9.51 -2.98
N ALA A 121 7.76 -9.80 -2.06
CA ALA A 121 8.65 -8.82 -1.44
C ALA A 121 9.81 -8.48 -2.38
N THR A 122 10.36 -7.28 -2.21
CA THR A 122 11.59 -6.90 -2.90
C THR A 122 12.75 -7.60 -2.21
N LYS A 123 13.83 -7.84 -2.96
CA LYS A 123 15.04 -8.40 -2.37
C LYS A 123 15.57 -7.42 -1.32
N ARG A 124 15.62 -7.86 -0.06
CA ARG A 124 16.25 -7.10 1.02
C ARG A 124 17.71 -6.79 0.65
N PRO A 125 18.25 -5.64 1.06
CA PRO A 125 19.67 -5.39 0.94
C PRO A 125 20.47 -6.48 1.65
N THR A 126 21.59 -6.87 1.04
CA THR A 126 22.52 -7.82 1.62
C THR A 126 23.28 -7.19 2.79
N ARG A 127 23.86 -8.01 3.66
CA ARG A 127 24.75 -7.52 4.72
C ARG A 127 25.90 -6.67 4.17
N ALA A 128 26.46 -7.06 3.02
CA ALA A 128 27.53 -6.30 2.38
C ALA A 128 27.05 -4.91 1.92
N GLU A 129 25.85 -4.80 1.36
CA GLU A 129 25.25 -3.50 1.00
C GLU A 129 25.00 -2.63 2.24
N MET A 130 24.49 -3.22 3.33
CA MET A 130 24.28 -2.49 4.59
C MET A 130 25.59 -2.00 5.22
N GLU A 131 26.61 -2.86 5.30
CA GLU A 131 27.93 -2.46 5.82
C GLU A 131 28.63 -1.44 4.92
N LYS A 132 28.41 -1.49 3.60
CA LYS A 132 28.91 -0.48 2.68
C LYS A 132 28.24 0.87 2.92
N ALA A 133 26.91 0.90 3.05
CA ALA A 133 26.16 2.12 3.38
C ALA A 133 26.63 2.72 4.72
N ARG A 134 26.76 1.88 5.76
CA ARG A 134 27.26 2.30 7.07
C ARG A 134 28.66 2.92 7.00
N ARG A 135 29.58 2.32 6.24
CA ARG A 135 30.93 2.87 6.02
C ARG A 135 30.92 4.20 5.25
N ALA A 136 29.96 4.38 4.35
CA ALA A 136 29.74 5.64 3.64
C ALA A 136 28.98 6.70 4.46
N GLY A 137 28.66 6.42 5.73
CA GLY A 137 27.92 7.34 6.59
C GLY A 137 26.43 7.47 6.25
N THR A 138 25.88 6.54 5.46
CA THR A 138 24.47 6.55 5.06
C THR A 138 23.67 5.44 5.73
N THR A 139 22.40 5.71 6.04
CA THR A 139 21.48 4.71 6.60
C THR A 139 20.76 3.88 5.54
N ARG A 140 20.82 4.31 4.28
CA ARG A 140 20.19 3.64 3.13
C ARG A 140 21.23 3.13 2.16
N THR A 141 21.00 1.93 1.66
CA THR A 141 21.82 1.32 0.62
C THR A 141 21.58 1.99 -0.73
N SER A 142 22.56 1.92 -1.63
CA SER A 142 22.42 2.42 -3.01
C SER A 142 21.21 1.83 -3.71
N ARG A 143 20.93 0.53 -3.51
CA ARG A 143 19.73 -0.13 -4.03
C ARG A 143 18.44 0.54 -3.54
N GLU A 144 18.34 0.88 -2.26
CA GLU A 144 17.14 1.51 -1.70
C GLU A 144 16.98 2.95 -2.18
N ARG A 145 18.08 3.71 -2.28
CA ARG A 145 18.09 5.05 -2.89
C ARG A 145 17.58 4.97 -4.33
N LEU A 146 18.20 4.13 -5.17
CA LEU A 146 17.83 3.99 -6.58
C LEU A 146 16.39 3.50 -6.75
N ARG A 147 15.93 2.54 -5.94
CA ARG A 147 14.54 2.08 -5.96
C ARG A 147 13.56 3.21 -5.65
N THR A 148 13.85 4.02 -4.64
CA THR A 148 13.05 5.19 -4.28
C THR A 148 12.99 6.20 -5.43
N THR A 149 14.15 6.58 -5.96
CA THR A 149 14.28 7.53 -7.06
C THR A 149 13.50 7.06 -8.29
N VAL A 150 13.67 5.79 -8.70
CA VAL A 150 12.95 5.23 -9.84
C VAL A 150 11.44 5.24 -9.61
N ARG A 151 10.94 4.88 -8.43
CA ARG A 151 9.50 4.92 -8.11
C ARG A 151 8.92 6.32 -8.24
N GLN A 152 9.62 7.30 -7.68
CA GLN A 152 9.27 8.72 -7.78
C GLN A 152 9.19 9.18 -9.24
N LEU A 153 10.19 8.87 -10.05
CA LEU A 153 10.24 9.27 -11.46
C LEU A 153 9.15 8.60 -12.30
N VAL A 154 8.87 7.31 -12.08
CA VAL A 154 7.76 6.62 -12.76
C VAL A 154 6.41 7.27 -12.44
N SER A 155 6.23 7.76 -11.22
CA SER A 155 4.98 8.39 -10.77
C SER A 155 4.71 9.73 -11.45
N ILE A 156 5.76 10.43 -11.91
CA ILE A 156 5.64 11.74 -12.58
C ILE A 156 5.84 11.68 -14.09
N ALA A 157 6.40 10.60 -14.62
CA ALA A 157 6.60 10.43 -16.05
C ALA A 157 5.26 10.19 -16.77
N THR A 158 5.09 10.80 -17.93
CA THR A 158 3.92 10.67 -18.81
C THR A 158 4.15 9.66 -19.93
N SER A 159 5.39 9.39 -20.31
CA SER A 159 5.78 8.38 -21.29
C SER A 159 7.05 7.61 -20.89
N PRO A 160 7.31 6.43 -21.47
CA PRO A 160 8.55 5.69 -21.24
C PRO A 160 9.82 6.48 -21.58
N GLU A 161 9.77 7.31 -22.62
CA GLU A 161 10.87 8.16 -23.09
C GLU A 161 11.14 9.28 -22.08
N GLU A 162 10.08 9.95 -21.61
CA GLU A 162 10.21 10.95 -20.55
C GLU A 162 10.76 10.34 -19.26
N PHE A 163 10.35 9.12 -18.91
CA PHE A 163 10.90 8.42 -17.75
C PHE A 163 12.42 8.24 -17.86
N LEU A 164 12.92 7.78 -19.00
CA LEU A 164 14.37 7.60 -19.20
C LEU A 164 15.11 8.94 -19.19
N HIS A 165 14.55 9.98 -19.81
CA HIS A 165 15.12 11.33 -19.80
C HIS A 165 15.19 11.91 -18.37
N LEU A 166 14.12 11.78 -17.58
CA LEU A 166 14.10 12.21 -16.18
C LEU A 166 15.12 11.43 -15.34
N LEU A 167 15.32 10.14 -15.63
CA LEU A 167 16.26 9.29 -14.91
C LEU A 167 17.72 9.65 -15.19
N ASP A 168 18.03 9.96 -16.44
CA ASP A 168 19.36 10.42 -16.87
C ASP A 168 19.74 11.78 -16.28
N GLY A 169 18.74 12.65 -16.06
CA GLY A 169 18.93 13.95 -15.41
C GLY A 169 19.09 13.92 -13.88
N VAL A 170 19.05 12.75 -13.22
CA VAL A 170 19.19 12.69 -11.76
C VAL A 170 20.65 12.80 -11.35
N GLU A 171 20.96 13.81 -10.54
CA GLU A 171 22.30 14.02 -10.00
C GLU A 171 22.81 12.80 -9.21
N GLY A 172 24.02 12.35 -9.56
CA GLY A 172 24.69 11.22 -8.92
C GLY A 172 24.07 9.85 -9.24
N VAL A 173 23.23 9.75 -10.28
CA VAL A 173 22.76 8.47 -10.83
C VAL A 173 23.34 8.28 -12.23
N LEU A 174 23.90 7.10 -12.47
CA LEU A 174 24.33 6.67 -13.80
C LEU A 174 23.23 5.82 -14.42
N VAL A 175 22.99 5.97 -15.73
CA VAL A 175 21.97 5.22 -16.47
C VAL A 175 22.63 4.47 -17.64
N ASP A 176 22.27 3.20 -17.80
CA ASP A 176 22.66 2.36 -18.94
C ASP A 176 21.38 1.79 -19.58
N VAL A 177 21.09 2.20 -20.81
CA VAL A 177 19.92 1.75 -21.58
C VAL A 177 20.38 0.64 -22.52
N LEU A 178 19.85 -0.57 -22.33
CA LEU A 178 20.28 -1.75 -23.10
C LEU A 178 19.66 -1.72 -24.51
N PRO A 179 20.47 -1.58 -25.59
CA PRO A 179 19.96 -1.53 -26.95
C PRO A 179 19.86 -2.94 -27.54
N SER A 180 18.70 -3.27 -28.13
CA SER A 180 18.59 -4.43 -29.05
C SER A 180 17.40 -4.24 -30.01
N GLY A 181 17.33 -3.07 -30.66
CA GLY A 181 16.14 -2.59 -31.39
C GLY A 181 15.33 -1.64 -30.51
N ASP A 182 14.11 -2.03 -30.10
CA ASP A 182 13.36 -1.32 -29.06
C ASP A 182 14.05 -1.41 -27.70
N VAL A 183 13.95 -0.37 -26.86
CA VAL A 183 14.45 -0.39 -25.48
C VAL A 183 13.82 -1.57 -24.73
N ARG A 184 14.65 -2.56 -24.35
CA ARG A 184 14.20 -3.75 -23.61
C ARG A 184 14.40 -3.63 -22.11
N GLY A 185 15.29 -2.75 -21.67
CA GLY A 185 15.65 -2.60 -20.27
C GLY A 185 16.57 -1.42 -20.01
N TYR A 186 16.69 -1.09 -18.72
CA TYR A 186 17.60 -0.08 -18.22
C TYR A 186 18.30 -0.62 -16.96
N LYS A 187 19.48 -0.08 -16.68
CA LYS A 187 20.19 -0.24 -15.42
C LYS A 187 20.52 1.13 -14.86
N VAL A 188 20.63 1.17 -13.54
CA VAL A 188 21.06 2.35 -12.80
C VAL A 188 22.13 2.01 -11.79
N ALA A 189 23.03 2.95 -11.54
CA ALA A 189 24.03 2.88 -10.49
C ALA A 189 24.10 4.23 -9.76
N VAL A 190 24.57 4.22 -8.51
CA VAL A 190 24.95 5.47 -7.82
C VAL A 190 26.36 5.83 -8.28
N ALA A 191 26.57 7.08 -8.70
CA ALA A 191 27.89 7.57 -9.07
C ALA A 191 28.85 7.44 -7.89
N GLY A 192 30.04 6.87 -8.12
CA GLY A 192 31.03 6.58 -7.09
C GLY A 192 30.80 5.28 -6.29
N ASP A 193 29.67 4.59 -6.46
CA ASP A 193 29.41 3.30 -5.82
C ASP A 193 29.95 2.14 -6.68
N THR A 194 31.20 1.75 -6.42
CA THR A 194 31.93 0.79 -7.27
C THR A 194 32.19 -0.57 -6.62
N ASN A 195 32.38 -1.61 -7.43
CA ASN A 195 32.82 -2.92 -7.00
C ASN A 195 34.34 -2.95 -6.71
N ALA A 196 34.88 -4.11 -6.35
CA ALA A 196 36.32 -4.25 -6.06
C ALA A 196 37.23 -3.97 -7.28
N ALA A 197 36.69 -4.04 -8.50
CA ALA A 197 37.40 -3.72 -9.74
C ALA A 197 37.27 -2.23 -10.14
N GLY A 198 36.61 -1.39 -9.33
CA GLY A 198 36.41 0.02 -9.63
C GLY A 198 35.25 0.31 -10.59
N GLU A 199 34.46 -0.70 -10.98
CA GLU A 199 33.34 -0.53 -11.90
C GLU A 199 32.05 -0.17 -11.14
N PRO A 200 31.13 0.63 -11.72
CA PRO A 200 29.86 0.95 -11.08
C PRO A 200 29.02 -0.29 -10.77
N ILE A 201 28.37 -0.30 -9.60
CA ILE A 201 27.45 -1.37 -9.21
C ILE A 201 26.07 -1.12 -9.84
N TRP A 202 25.80 -1.84 -10.93
CA TRP A 202 24.56 -1.71 -11.70
C TRP A 202 23.39 -2.54 -11.16
N PHE A 203 22.23 -1.91 -11.04
CA PHE A 203 20.94 -2.54 -10.75
C PHE A 203 20.00 -2.37 -11.94
N SER A 204 19.50 -3.48 -12.49
CA SER A 204 18.38 -3.41 -13.43
C SER A 204 17.09 -3.05 -12.70
N GLY A 205 16.11 -2.47 -13.40
CA GLY A 205 14.81 -2.16 -12.82
C GLY A 205 14.17 -3.35 -12.08
N ALA A 206 14.19 -4.54 -12.67
CA ALA A 206 13.70 -5.78 -12.05
C ALA A 206 14.49 -6.20 -10.78
N LYS A 207 15.79 -5.85 -10.68
CA LYS A 207 16.59 -6.08 -9.46
C LYS A 207 16.27 -5.06 -8.36
N LEU A 208 15.81 -3.87 -8.72
CA LEU A 208 15.29 -2.88 -7.75
C LEU A 208 13.94 -3.36 -7.20
N ALA A 209 12.99 -3.65 -8.08
CA ALA A 209 11.72 -4.29 -7.73
C ALA A 209 11.07 -4.95 -8.97
N PRO A 210 10.29 -6.04 -8.81
CA PRO A 210 9.67 -6.72 -9.96
C PRO A 210 8.80 -5.81 -10.84
N ASP A 211 8.07 -4.87 -10.24
CA ASP A 211 7.21 -3.89 -10.90
C ASP A 211 7.99 -2.79 -11.62
N LEU A 212 9.29 -2.61 -11.33
CA LEU A 212 10.16 -1.60 -11.93
C LEU A 212 10.92 -2.12 -13.15
N SER A 213 10.62 -3.32 -13.64
CA SER A 213 11.13 -3.73 -14.97
C SER A 213 10.63 -2.79 -16.07
N PHE A 214 11.45 -2.54 -17.09
CA PHE A 214 11.07 -1.63 -18.18
C PHE A 214 9.75 -2.03 -18.88
N PRO A 215 9.48 -3.32 -19.19
CA PRO A 215 8.19 -3.71 -19.77
C PRO A 215 6.99 -3.34 -18.89
N LYS A 216 7.14 -3.43 -17.55
CA LYS A 216 6.08 -3.07 -16.60
C LYS A 216 5.92 -1.57 -16.43
N ILE A 217 7.02 -0.81 -16.47
CA ILE A 217 6.96 0.66 -16.53
C ILE A 217 6.24 1.07 -17.82
N ARG A 218 6.66 0.53 -18.97
CA ARG A 218 6.04 0.81 -20.27
C ARG A 218 4.54 0.52 -20.27
N GLU A 219 4.13 -0.69 -19.86
CA GLU A 219 2.71 -1.09 -19.75
C GLU A 219 1.89 -0.05 -18.94
N ARG A 220 2.45 0.45 -17.83
CA ARG A 220 1.79 1.46 -16.99
C ARG A 220 1.72 2.83 -17.64
N LEU A 221 2.81 3.28 -18.26
CA LEU A 221 2.90 4.61 -18.86
C LEU A 221 2.06 4.72 -20.13
N THR A 222 1.94 3.64 -20.92
CA THR A 222 1.14 3.61 -22.16
C THR A 222 -0.35 3.35 -21.93
N ALA A 223 -0.75 2.75 -20.80
CA ALA A 223 -2.16 2.46 -20.48
C ALA A 223 -3.00 3.71 -20.15
N ILE A 224 -2.41 4.90 -20.26
CA ILE A 224 -2.99 6.18 -19.88
C ILE A 224 -3.19 6.99 -21.14
N GLU A 225 -4.44 7.19 -21.54
CA GLU A 225 -4.77 8.21 -22.53
C GLU A 225 -4.55 9.58 -21.92
N ALA A 226 -4.07 10.52 -22.74
CA ALA A 226 -3.97 11.92 -22.35
C ALA A 226 -5.35 12.40 -21.87
N PRO A 227 -5.45 13.13 -20.74
CA PRO A 227 -6.71 13.74 -20.37
C PRO A 227 -7.22 14.58 -21.54
N PRO A 228 -8.53 14.59 -21.83
CA PRO A 228 -9.07 15.41 -22.89
C PRO A 228 -8.58 16.84 -22.67
N ALA A 229 -7.97 17.42 -23.71
CA ALA A 229 -7.55 18.81 -23.68
C ALA A 229 -8.74 19.63 -23.20
N ALA A 230 -8.56 20.35 -22.09
CA ALA A 230 -9.60 21.23 -21.58
C ALA A 230 -10.06 22.14 -22.73
N GLU A 231 -11.37 22.20 -22.98
CA GLU A 231 -11.90 23.00 -24.09
C GLU A 231 -11.30 24.42 -24.03
N PRO A 232 -10.83 24.95 -25.17
CA PRO A 232 -10.34 26.32 -25.25
C PRO A 232 -11.47 27.27 -24.81
N GLY A 233 -11.36 27.82 -23.60
CA GLY A 233 -12.39 28.70 -23.03
C GLY A 233 -12.80 28.40 -21.58
N SER A 234 -12.42 27.25 -21.00
CA SER A 234 -12.62 27.02 -19.56
C SER A 234 -11.66 27.91 -18.73
N ARG A 235 -12.19 29.00 -18.16
CA ARG A 235 -11.40 30.05 -17.48
C ARG A 235 -10.71 29.62 -16.17
N ARG A 236 -10.84 28.36 -15.72
CA ARG A 236 -10.17 27.85 -14.51
C ARG A 236 -9.76 26.38 -14.69
N ARG A 237 -8.46 26.10 -14.79
CA ARG A 237 -7.95 24.73 -14.71
C ARG A 237 -8.27 24.16 -13.32
N PRO A 238 -8.81 22.93 -13.19
CA PRO A 238 -9.11 22.37 -11.88
C PRO A 238 -7.80 22.11 -11.10
N ASN A 239 -7.80 22.38 -9.80
CA ASN A 239 -6.64 22.15 -8.94
C ASN A 239 -6.26 20.65 -8.94
N PRO A 240 -5.02 20.26 -9.31
CA PRO A 240 -4.58 18.87 -9.35
C PRO A 240 -4.70 18.14 -8.01
N TRP A 241 -4.50 18.81 -6.87
CA TRP A 241 -4.72 18.21 -5.54
C TRP A 241 -6.17 17.80 -5.33
N TYR A 242 -7.13 18.60 -5.81
CA TYR A 242 -8.55 18.28 -5.71
C TYR A 242 -8.96 17.16 -6.66
N GLN A 243 -8.34 17.09 -7.85
CA GLN A 243 -8.53 15.97 -8.77
C GLN A 243 -7.98 14.66 -8.19
N ALA A 244 -6.77 14.69 -7.62
CA ALA A 244 -6.13 13.53 -7.00
C ALA A 244 -6.96 13.03 -5.80
N THR A 245 -7.42 13.95 -4.94
CA THR A 245 -8.30 13.62 -3.82
C THR A 245 -9.62 13.01 -4.32
N ALA A 246 -10.26 13.59 -5.33
CA ALA A 246 -11.51 13.05 -5.90
C ALA A 246 -11.34 11.69 -6.58
N ALA A 247 -10.19 11.42 -7.18
CA ALA A 247 -9.88 10.10 -7.72
C ALA A 247 -9.63 9.08 -6.60
N ALA A 248 -8.86 9.45 -5.57
CA ALA A 248 -8.57 8.60 -4.42
C ALA A 248 -9.84 8.25 -3.61
N GLU A 249 -10.79 9.19 -3.50
CA GLU A 249 -12.06 8.96 -2.79
C GLU A 249 -12.91 7.84 -3.34
N ARG A 250 -12.78 7.51 -4.63
CA ARG A 250 -13.54 6.42 -5.25
C ARG A 250 -12.91 5.05 -4.98
N ILE A 251 -11.65 4.99 -4.54
CA ILE A 251 -10.93 3.73 -4.37
C ILE A 251 -11.64 2.78 -3.41
N PRO A 252 -12.06 3.17 -2.19
CA PRO A 252 -12.74 2.24 -1.29
C PRO A 252 -13.96 1.58 -1.93
N HIS A 253 -14.78 2.34 -2.68
CA HIS A 253 -15.92 1.79 -3.40
C HIS A 253 -15.49 0.75 -4.45
N HIS A 254 -14.42 1.02 -5.21
CA HIS A 254 -13.86 0.07 -6.17
C HIS A 254 -13.25 -1.17 -5.51
N LEU A 255 -12.72 -1.05 -4.29
CA LEU A 255 -12.23 -2.21 -3.54
C LEU A 255 -13.38 -3.11 -3.06
N ASP A 256 -14.50 -2.51 -2.67
CA ASP A 256 -15.66 -3.24 -2.15
C ASP A 256 -16.50 -3.90 -3.26
N HIS A 257 -16.60 -3.27 -4.44
CA HIS A 257 -17.53 -3.67 -5.51
C HIS A 257 -16.85 -4.10 -6.82
N GLY A 258 -15.56 -3.76 -7.00
CA GLY A 258 -14.82 -4.11 -8.21
C GLY A 258 -14.28 -5.53 -8.20
N ASP A 259 -13.85 -6.00 -9.37
CA ASP A 259 -13.08 -7.24 -9.45
C ASP A 259 -11.67 -7.08 -8.86
N ASP A 260 -11.00 -8.21 -8.62
CA ASP A 260 -9.67 -8.24 -8.03
C ASP A 260 -8.62 -7.47 -8.84
N ALA A 261 -8.74 -7.47 -10.17
CA ALA A 261 -7.77 -6.86 -11.07
C ALA A 261 -7.92 -5.32 -11.10
N ALA A 262 -9.14 -4.82 -11.05
CA ALA A 262 -9.47 -3.40 -10.89
C ALA A 262 -9.04 -2.89 -9.51
N ALA A 263 -9.37 -3.63 -8.45
CA ALA A 263 -8.93 -3.31 -7.09
C ALA A 263 -7.40 -3.21 -6.99
N GLN A 264 -6.68 -4.20 -7.55
CA GLN A 264 -5.22 -4.18 -7.59
C GLN A 264 -4.66 -2.99 -8.38
N ALA A 265 -5.33 -2.55 -9.45
CA ALA A 265 -4.92 -1.38 -10.22
C ALA A 265 -5.07 -0.08 -9.43
N HIS A 266 -6.17 0.09 -8.68
CA HIS A 266 -6.37 1.24 -7.81
C HIS A 266 -5.35 1.28 -6.67
N ILE A 267 -5.05 0.14 -6.03
CA ILE A 267 -4.02 0.05 -5.00
C ILE A 267 -2.65 0.42 -5.59
N ALA A 268 -2.30 -0.07 -6.78
CA ALA A 268 -1.03 0.25 -7.43
C ALA A 268 -0.91 1.74 -7.78
N ALA A 269 -1.95 2.34 -8.37
CA ALA A 269 -1.96 3.77 -8.69
C ALA A 269 -1.94 4.66 -7.44
N PHE A 270 -2.57 4.21 -6.35
CA PHE A 270 -2.46 4.90 -5.07
C PHE A 270 -1.06 4.80 -4.49
N GLY A 271 -0.36 3.68 -4.68
CA GLY A 271 1.07 3.56 -4.39
C GLY A 271 1.92 4.62 -5.10
N GLU A 272 1.70 4.82 -6.39
CA GLU A 272 2.36 5.87 -7.19
C GLU A 272 2.02 7.28 -6.66
N ALA A 273 0.77 7.48 -6.20
CA ALA A 273 0.36 8.73 -5.56
C ALA A 273 1.09 9.00 -4.24
N ILE A 274 1.38 7.97 -3.43
CA ILE A 274 2.18 8.10 -2.20
C ILE A 274 3.66 8.31 -2.53
N ASP A 275 4.19 7.62 -3.56
CA ASP A 275 5.59 7.69 -3.98
C ASP A 275 5.99 9.12 -4.42
N VAL A 276 5.07 9.91 -4.99
CA VAL A 276 5.36 11.30 -5.41
C VAL A 276 5.39 12.31 -4.26
N LEU A 277 4.68 12.06 -3.14
CA LEU A 277 4.50 13.05 -2.07
C LEU A 277 5.82 13.60 -1.49
N PRO A 278 6.88 12.80 -1.25
CA PRO A 278 8.15 13.33 -0.76
C PRO A 278 8.82 14.36 -1.69
N LEU A 279 8.52 14.35 -2.99
CA LEU A 279 9.03 15.35 -3.93
C LEU A 279 8.28 16.69 -3.83
N LEU A 280 7.00 16.63 -3.47
CA LEU A 280 6.09 17.77 -3.48
C LEU A 280 5.99 18.45 -2.11
N ALA A 281 6.11 17.68 -1.03
CA ALA A 281 5.86 18.16 0.32
C ALA A 281 6.97 19.07 0.88
N PRO A 282 6.63 19.94 1.86
CA PRO A 282 7.60 20.67 2.67
C PRO A 282 8.68 19.77 3.26
N SER A 283 9.91 20.29 3.37
CA SER A 283 11.11 19.53 3.75
C SER A 283 10.96 18.74 5.05
N HIS A 284 10.27 19.32 6.05
CA HIS A 284 10.05 18.68 7.35
C HIS A 284 9.15 17.44 7.28
N LEU A 285 8.25 17.31 6.29
CA LEU A 285 7.37 16.14 6.13
C LEU A 285 8.00 15.01 5.29
N ARG A 286 9.01 15.33 4.48
CA ARG A 286 9.60 14.38 3.51
C ARG A 286 10.10 13.08 4.13
N PRO A 287 10.81 13.07 5.28
CA PRO A 287 11.33 11.82 5.85
C PRO A 287 10.22 10.82 6.19
N GLN A 288 9.10 11.31 6.73
CA GLN A 288 8.01 10.47 7.18
C GLN A 288 7.09 10.05 6.02
N LEU A 289 6.89 10.91 5.01
CA LEU A 289 6.27 10.52 3.74
C LEU A 289 7.07 9.43 3.03
N GLN A 290 8.40 9.50 3.08
CA GLN A 290 9.25 8.47 2.51
C GLN A 290 9.13 7.13 3.26
N GLN A 291 8.96 7.17 4.59
CA GLN A 291 8.66 5.97 5.38
C GLN A 291 7.29 5.39 5.02
N ALA A 292 6.26 6.24 4.87
CA ALA A 292 4.93 5.82 4.42
C ALA A 292 4.97 5.15 3.04
N ALA A 293 5.66 5.76 2.05
CA ALA A 293 5.84 5.19 0.71
C ALA A 293 6.55 3.83 0.75
N THR A 294 7.65 3.75 1.50
CA THR A 294 8.43 2.50 1.64
C THR A 294 7.63 1.38 2.29
N ALA A 295 6.84 1.70 3.32
CA ALA A 295 5.97 0.72 3.98
C ALA A 295 4.84 0.28 3.03
N PHE A 296 4.19 1.23 2.35
CA PHE A 296 3.06 0.95 1.47
C PHE A 296 3.46 0.19 0.20
N GLU A 297 4.72 0.31 -0.26
CA GLU A 297 5.26 -0.45 -1.40
C GLU A 297 4.93 -1.95 -1.33
N ARG A 298 4.93 -2.51 -0.12
CA ARG A 298 4.60 -3.93 0.07
C ARG A 298 3.11 -4.21 -0.13
N ALA A 299 2.23 -3.31 0.33
CA ALA A 299 0.79 -3.41 0.13
C ALA A 299 0.39 -3.28 -1.35
N THR A 300 1.19 -2.59 -2.19
CA THR A 300 0.89 -2.45 -3.62
C THR A 300 1.11 -3.70 -4.46
N ARG A 301 1.63 -4.78 -3.86
CA ARG A 301 2.07 -5.98 -4.59
C ARG A 301 1.27 -7.20 -4.17
N SER A 302 0.70 -7.87 -5.17
CA SER A 302 0.08 -9.18 -5.02
C SER A 302 0.39 -10.05 -6.25
N ARG A 303 -0.13 -11.29 -6.27
CA ARG A 303 -0.08 -12.14 -7.46
C ARG A 303 -1.17 -11.80 -8.49
N ILE A 304 -2.11 -10.92 -8.13
CA ILE A 304 -3.19 -10.49 -9.00
C ILE A 304 -2.60 -9.52 -10.03
N ARG A 305 -2.91 -9.74 -11.31
CA ARG A 305 -2.50 -8.83 -12.38
C ARG A 305 -3.44 -7.63 -12.39
N ALA A 306 -2.90 -6.43 -12.22
CA ALA A 306 -3.65 -5.18 -12.31
C ALA A 306 -4.09 -4.86 -13.74
N GLN A 307 -5.35 -4.45 -13.90
CA GLN A 307 -5.87 -3.80 -15.12
C GLN A 307 -5.52 -2.30 -15.09
N GLN A 308 -4.39 -1.94 -15.70
CA GLN A 308 -3.78 -0.62 -15.51
C GLN A 308 -4.68 0.56 -15.93
N ASP A 309 -5.63 0.32 -16.84
CA ASP A 309 -6.61 1.28 -17.33
C ASP A 309 -7.66 1.70 -16.29
N GLN A 310 -7.96 0.86 -15.29
CA GLN A 310 -8.99 1.16 -14.29
C GLN A 310 -8.65 2.37 -13.39
N ALA A 311 -7.36 2.68 -13.22
CA ALA A 311 -6.90 3.75 -12.34
C ALA A 311 -6.37 5.00 -13.07
N ARG A 312 -6.73 5.19 -14.36
CA ARG A 312 -6.29 6.31 -15.20
C ARG A 312 -6.51 7.69 -14.57
N ALA A 313 -7.68 7.93 -13.97
CA ALA A 313 -8.03 9.22 -13.39
C ALA A 313 -7.08 9.65 -12.27
N LEU A 314 -6.71 8.72 -11.36
CA LEU A 314 -5.77 9.02 -10.28
C LEU A 314 -4.37 9.27 -10.85
N ARG A 315 -3.88 8.44 -11.76
CA ARG A 315 -2.55 8.62 -12.36
C ARG A 315 -2.43 9.94 -13.12
N GLY A 316 -3.45 10.32 -13.88
CA GLY A 316 -3.52 11.61 -14.56
C GLY A 316 -3.41 12.77 -13.57
N ALA A 317 -4.16 12.72 -12.47
CA ALA A 317 -4.11 13.74 -11.43
C ALA A 317 -2.74 13.80 -10.70
N VAL A 318 -2.16 12.64 -10.36
CA VAL A 318 -0.84 12.52 -9.71
C VAL A 318 0.25 13.16 -10.57
N ARG A 319 0.24 12.92 -11.88
CA ARG A 319 1.21 13.55 -12.81
C ARG A 319 1.01 15.06 -12.90
N ALA A 320 -0.24 15.51 -12.92
CA ALA A 320 -0.56 16.94 -12.93
C ALA A 320 -0.05 17.68 -11.68
N LEU A 321 0.16 16.97 -10.55
CA LEU A 321 0.78 17.55 -9.35
C LEU A 321 2.18 18.11 -9.62
N ARG A 322 2.94 17.56 -10.59
CA ARG A 322 4.27 18.11 -10.95
C ARG A 322 4.20 19.56 -11.44
N THR A 323 3.08 19.94 -12.05
CA THR A 323 2.90 21.28 -12.65
C THR A 323 2.43 22.33 -11.65
N VAL A 324 2.14 21.93 -10.41
CA VAL A 324 1.63 22.81 -9.37
C VAL A 324 2.50 22.62 -8.13
N PRO A 325 3.35 23.61 -7.78
CA PRO A 325 4.07 23.52 -6.52
C PRO A 325 3.07 23.45 -5.36
N VAL A 326 3.47 22.90 -4.22
CA VAL A 326 2.70 23.02 -2.96
C VAL A 326 2.83 24.47 -2.50
N THR A 327 2.24 25.39 -3.26
CA THR A 327 2.18 26.82 -2.98
C THR A 327 0.76 27.12 -2.56
N GLY A 328 0.60 27.42 -1.28
CA GLY A 328 -0.67 27.65 -0.60
C GLY A 328 -0.52 27.36 0.90
N ASP A 329 -1.63 27.39 1.61
CA ASP A 329 -1.77 27.10 3.05
C ASP A 329 -1.60 25.61 3.42
N GLY A 330 -1.16 24.75 2.49
CA GLY A 330 -1.03 23.31 2.71
C GLY A 330 -2.35 22.51 2.63
N SER A 331 -3.50 23.16 2.42
CA SER A 331 -4.82 22.51 2.42
C SER A 331 -4.95 21.36 1.41
N GLY A 332 -4.36 21.50 0.21
CA GLY A 332 -4.41 20.46 -0.82
C GLY A 332 -3.69 19.17 -0.42
N LEU A 333 -2.51 19.29 0.21
CA LEU A 333 -1.77 18.15 0.74
C LEU A 333 -2.49 17.53 1.94
N ALA A 334 -2.96 18.35 2.88
CA ALA A 334 -3.71 17.88 4.06
C ALA A 334 -4.97 17.09 3.65
N MET A 335 -5.73 17.61 2.69
CA MET A 335 -6.91 16.95 2.13
C MET A 335 -6.57 15.62 1.44
N PHE A 336 -5.49 15.56 0.65
CA PHE A 336 -5.07 14.32 0.03
C PHE A 336 -4.61 13.29 1.08
N LEU A 337 -3.93 13.73 2.13
CA LEU A 337 -3.52 12.87 3.23
C LEU A 337 -4.71 12.34 4.06
N ASP A 338 -5.75 13.15 4.26
CA ASP A 338 -7.01 12.74 4.90
C ASP A 338 -7.63 11.55 4.16
N ILE A 339 -7.76 11.66 2.83
CA ILE A 339 -8.29 10.56 2.03
C ILE A 339 -7.32 9.39 1.94
N ALA A 340 -6.01 9.64 1.95
CA ALA A 340 -5.00 8.61 1.87
C ALA A 340 -5.03 7.66 3.09
N VAL A 341 -5.21 8.21 4.30
CA VAL A 341 -5.41 7.41 5.54
C VAL A 341 -6.52 6.39 5.33
N LEU A 342 -7.60 6.81 4.69
CA LEU A 342 -8.74 5.97 4.46
C LEU A 342 -8.54 4.92 3.37
N VAL A 343 -7.92 5.30 2.26
CA VAL A 343 -7.61 4.35 1.18
C VAL A 343 -6.70 3.24 1.71
N ILE A 344 -5.76 3.55 2.60
CA ILE A 344 -4.92 2.54 3.26
C ILE A 344 -5.75 1.59 4.14
N PHE A 345 -6.70 2.11 4.91
CA PHE A 345 -7.59 1.27 5.71
C PHE A 345 -8.43 0.32 4.84
N ALA A 346 -9.02 0.84 3.76
CA ALA A 346 -9.77 0.02 2.80
C ALA A 346 -8.87 -1.02 2.11
N THR A 347 -7.63 -0.64 1.77
CA THR A 347 -6.62 -1.56 1.21
C THR A 347 -6.30 -2.69 2.18
N ALA A 348 -6.09 -2.38 3.47
CA ALA A 348 -5.84 -3.39 4.50
C ALA A 348 -7.01 -4.38 4.62
N ARG A 349 -8.26 -3.88 4.65
CA ARG A 349 -9.47 -4.73 4.69
C ARG A 349 -9.60 -5.62 3.46
N TRP A 350 -9.36 -5.07 2.27
CA TRP A 350 -9.40 -5.82 1.02
C TRP A 350 -8.36 -6.95 0.98
N HIS A 351 -7.15 -6.69 1.49
CA HIS A 351 -6.10 -7.70 1.65
C HIS A 351 -6.43 -8.73 2.73
N GLN A 352 -7.02 -8.31 3.85
CA GLN A 352 -7.43 -9.20 4.93
C GLN A 352 -8.48 -10.21 4.46
N ALA A 353 -9.48 -9.75 3.68
CA ALA A 353 -10.49 -10.63 3.08
C ALA A 353 -9.86 -11.71 2.15
N ARG A 354 -8.66 -11.46 1.62
CA ARG A 354 -7.89 -12.37 0.75
C ARG A 354 -6.76 -13.11 1.47
N ARG A 355 -6.61 -12.92 2.79
CA ARG A 355 -5.51 -13.49 3.59
C ARG A 355 -4.12 -13.12 3.06
N HIS A 356 -3.99 -11.87 2.62
CA HIS A 356 -2.73 -11.26 2.19
C HIS A 356 -2.01 -10.61 3.39
N ASP A 357 -1.65 -11.40 4.39
CA ASP A 357 -1.24 -10.90 5.72
C ASP A 357 -0.01 -9.97 5.68
N GLN A 358 0.90 -10.23 4.75
CA GLN A 358 2.08 -9.38 4.51
C GLN A 358 1.71 -7.98 4.03
N GLN A 359 0.67 -7.87 3.20
CA GLN A 359 0.15 -6.61 2.68
C GLN A 359 -0.68 -5.88 3.73
N VAL A 360 -1.43 -6.63 4.56
CA VAL A 360 -2.13 -6.05 5.73
C VAL A 360 -1.13 -5.41 6.68
N ALA A 361 -0.07 -6.12 7.06
CA ALA A 361 0.98 -5.58 7.94
C ALA A 361 1.65 -4.32 7.35
N ALA A 362 1.95 -4.35 6.05
CA ALA A 362 2.52 -3.21 5.33
C ALA A 362 1.57 -2.00 5.26
N ALA A 363 0.28 -2.22 5.01
CA ALA A 363 -0.73 -1.18 5.01
C ALA A 363 -0.86 -0.55 6.39
N HIS A 364 -0.85 -1.34 7.47
CA HIS A 364 -0.87 -0.82 8.84
C HIS A 364 0.37 -0.01 9.20
N GLN A 365 1.58 -0.45 8.80
CA GLN A 365 2.80 0.35 8.98
C GLN A 365 2.71 1.68 8.24
N ALA A 366 2.26 1.67 6.98
CA ALA A 366 2.08 2.89 6.21
C ALA A 366 1.05 3.83 6.83
N LEU A 367 -0.03 3.28 7.40
CA LEU A 367 -1.06 4.05 8.09
C LEU A 367 -0.51 4.85 9.28
N VAL A 368 0.37 4.24 10.09
CA VAL A 368 1.02 4.92 11.22
C VAL A 368 1.80 6.15 10.74
N HIS A 369 2.61 5.98 9.69
CA HIS A 369 3.39 7.10 9.13
C HIS A 369 2.50 8.17 8.51
N LEU A 370 1.47 7.79 7.73
CA LEU A 370 0.56 8.76 7.11
C LEU A 370 -0.27 9.53 8.11
N GLN A 371 -0.74 8.90 9.19
CA GLN A 371 -1.52 9.59 10.23
C GLN A 371 -0.69 10.68 10.91
N ALA A 372 0.57 10.39 11.21
CA ALA A 372 1.47 11.36 11.83
C ALA A 372 1.83 12.52 10.88
N VAL A 373 2.01 12.25 9.57
CA VAL A 373 2.21 13.32 8.58
C VAL A 373 0.93 14.15 8.41
N TYR A 374 -0.24 13.51 8.33
CA TYR A 374 -1.52 14.19 8.22
C TYR A 374 -1.74 15.16 9.37
N GLN A 375 -1.48 14.73 10.61
CA GLN A 375 -1.62 15.59 11.79
C GLN A 375 -0.76 16.86 11.69
N GLN A 376 0.48 16.74 11.20
CA GLN A 376 1.37 17.89 10.99
C GLN A 376 0.89 18.77 9.82
N ALA A 377 0.56 18.16 8.68
CA ALA A 377 0.16 18.87 7.47
C ALA A 377 -1.19 19.61 7.62
N ALA A 378 -2.11 19.06 8.41
CA ALA A 378 -3.45 19.63 8.61
C ALA A 378 -3.49 20.72 9.69
N ALA A 379 -2.49 20.80 10.57
CA ALA A 379 -2.52 21.68 11.75
C ALA A 379 -2.69 23.16 11.38
N GLU A 380 -1.83 23.67 10.50
CA GLU A 380 -1.84 25.07 10.08
C GLU A 380 -3.12 25.44 9.29
N PRO A 381 -3.50 24.75 8.20
CA PRO A 381 -4.69 25.13 7.45
C PRO A 381 -6.00 25.00 8.25
N LEU A 382 -6.12 23.98 9.13
CA LEU A 382 -7.29 23.88 10.02
C LEU A 382 -7.31 25.00 11.07
N ALA A 383 -6.17 25.37 11.64
CA ALA A 383 -6.07 26.49 12.57
C ALA A 383 -6.43 27.82 11.86
N ALA A 384 -5.95 28.04 10.64
CA ALA A 384 -6.26 29.22 9.84
C ALA A 384 -7.77 29.31 9.49
N LEU A 385 -8.46 28.19 9.28
CA LEU A 385 -9.91 28.16 9.13
C LEU A 385 -10.62 28.44 10.46
N ALA A 386 -10.18 27.82 11.55
CA ALA A 386 -10.78 28.02 12.87
C ALA A 386 -10.67 29.48 13.33
N GLN A 387 -9.57 30.18 13.03
CA GLN A 387 -9.41 31.61 13.29
C GLN A 387 -10.43 32.49 12.53
N ARG A 388 -10.97 31.99 11.41
CA ARG A 388 -12.01 32.64 10.60
C ARG A 388 -13.43 32.19 10.99
N GLN A 389 -13.59 31.67 12.21
CA GLN A 389 -14.88 31.31 12.79
C GLN A 389 -15.92 32.43 12.58
N PRO A 390 -17.12 32.11 12.07
CA PRO A 390 -18.17 33.10 11.86
C PRO A 390 -18.81 33.56 13.20
N PRO A 391 -19.60 34.65 13.20
CA PRO A 391 -20.29 35.12 14.40
C PRO A 391 -21.24 34.09 15.02
N ALA A 392 -21.51 34.20 16.32
CA ALA A 392 -22.31 33.22 17.08
C ALA A 392 -23.66 32.84 16.44
N ARG A 393 -24.41 33.81 15.89
CA ARG A 393 -25.68 33.53 15.20
C ARG A 393 -25.51 32.65 13.95
N THR A 394 -24.43 32.85 13.20
CA THR A 394 -24.11 32.03 12.03
C THR A 394 -23.63 30.64 12.45
N MET A 395 -22.88 30.56 13.56
CA MET A 395 -22.50 29.28 14.18
C MET A 395 -23.74 28.45 14.55
N GLU A 396 -24.70 29.06 15.26
CA GLU A 396 -25.96 28.43 15.65
C GLU A 396 -26.75 27.96 14.43
N ARG A 397 -26.83 28.78 13.37
CA ARG A 397 -27.48 28.42 12.12
C ARG A 397 -26.85 27.17 11.48
N HIS A 398 -25.53 27.10 11.41
CA HIS A 398 -24.85 25.92 10.86
C HIS A 398 -24.99 24.69 11.78
N ALA A 399 -25.01 24.87 13.10
CA ALA A 399 -25.27 23.79 14.05
C ALA A 399 -26.68 23.18 13.82
N GLN A 400 -27.69 24.02 13.63
CA GLN A 400 -29.05 23.56 13.28
C GLN A 400 -29.08 22.81 11.94
N ARG A 401 -28.35 23.29 10.92
CA ARG A 401 -28.19 22.57 9.64
C ARG A 401 -27.58 21.18 9.85
N ILE A 402 -26.57 21.05 10.70
CA ILE A 402 -25.94 19.75 11.02
C ILE A 402 -26.92 18.81 11.71
N LEU A 403 -27.65 19.29 12.73
CA LEU A 403 -28.65 18.52 13.45
C LEU A 403 -29.73 17.94 12.52
N VAL A 404 -30.11 18.70 11.48
CA VAL A 404 -31.12 18.27 10.50
C VAL A 404 -30.56 17.36 9.42
N ILE A 405 -29.37 17.66 8.87
CA ILE A 405 -28.84 17.00 7.67
C ILE A 405 -28.05 15.73 8.00
N VAL A 406 -27.35 15.71 9.12
CA VAL A 406 -26.48 14.59 9.56
C VAL A 406 -26.80 14.25 11.03
N PRO A 407 -28.06 13.87 11.34
CA PRO A 407 -28.51 13.68 12.72
C PRO A 407 -27.71 12.60 13.47
N GLU A 408 -27.30 11.52 12.79
CA GLU A 408 -26.55 10.40 13.38
C GLU A 408 -25.16 10.81 13.89
N HIS A 409 -24.51 11.77 13.23
CA HIS A 409 -23.17 12.24 13.58
C HIS A 409 -23.16 13.65 14.19
N ALA A 410 -24.33 14.27 14.37
CA ALA A 410 -24.44 15.68 14.71
C ALA A 410 -23.71 16.03 16.01
N GLN A 411 -23.97 15.27 17.08
CA GLN A 411 -23.34 15.53 18.38
C GLN A 411 -21.81 15.35 18.30
N GLN A 412 -21.35 14.29 17.65
CA GLN A 412 -19.92 14.06 17.43
C GLN A 412 -19.26 15.20 16.65
N ILE A 413 -19.95 15.77 15.66
CA ILE A 413 -19.44 16.91 14.87
C ILE A 413 -19.37 18.17 15.72
N LEU A 414 -20.41 18.45 16.51
CA LEU A 414 -20.52 19.67 17.31
C LEU A 414 -19.55 19.68 18.49
N ASP A 415 -19.24 18.51 19.06
CA ASP A 415 -18.25 18.34 20.12
C ASP A 415 -16.80 18.26 19.60
N ASP A 416 -16.60 18.17 18.28
CA ASP A 416 -15.28 18.07 17.67
C ASP A 416 -14.53 19.42 17.76
N PRO A 417 -13.26 19.44 18.23
CA PRO A 417 -12.45 20.67 18.23
C PRO A 417 -12.28 21.34 16.86
N ALA A 418 -12.50 20.61 15.77
CA ALA A 418 -12.47 21.14 14.40
C ALA A 418 -13.80 21.75 13.94
N TRP A 419 -14.85 21.77 14.78
CA TRP A 419 -16.14 22.39 14.46
C TRP A 419 -16.01 23.85 13.97
N PRO A 420 -15.23 24.74 14.61
CA PRO A 420 -15.05 26.11 14.11
C PRO A 420 -14.53 26.17 12.68
N ALA A 421 -13.62 25.26 12.29
CA ALA A 421 -13.09 25.20 10.93
C ALA A 421 -14.15 24.73 9.91
N LEU A 422 -15.01 23.78 10.29
CA LEU A 422 -16.14 23.34 9.44
C LEU A 422 -17.14 24.47 9.22
N ALA A 423 -17.50 25.20 10.28
CA ALA A 423 -18.41 26.33 10.18
C ALA A 423 -17.84 27.49 9.35
N ALA A 424 -16.54 27.75 9.47
CA ALA A 424 -15.84 28.71 8.60
C ALA A 424 -15.91 28.26 7.13
N ALA A 425 -15.60 26.99 6.84
CA ALA A 425 -15.68 26.46 5.47
C ALA A 425 -17.09 26.51 4.87
N LEU A 426 -18.14 26.20 5.65
CA LEU A 426 -19.53 26.35 5.24
C LEU A 426 -19.89 27.81 4.95
N THR A 427 -19.42 28.74 5.79
CA THR A 427 -19.64 30.18 5.60
C THR A 427 -18.93 30.69 4.36
N GLU A 428 -17.67 30.31 4.14
CA GLU A 428 -16.92 30.67 2.94
C GLU A 428 -17.63 30.17 1.67
N ALA A 429 -18.11 28.92 1.69
CA ALA A 429 -18.87 28.37 0.58
C ALA A 429 -20.18 29.12 0.34
N GLU A 430 -20.90 29.51 1.39
CA GLU A 430 -22.12 30.34 1.33
C GLU A 430 -21.80 31.69 0.69
N THR A 431 -20.72 32.35 1.11
CA THR A 431 -20.27 33.63 0.53
C THR A 431 -19.83 33.51 -0.94
N ALA A 432 -19.32 32.35 -1.33
CA ALA A 432 -18.99 32.04 -2.73
C ALA A 432 -20.22 31.69 -3.58
N GLY A 433 -21.43 31.72 -2.99
CA GLY A 433 -22.70 31.52 -3.69
C GLY A 433 -23.15 30.06 -3.78
N HIS A 434 -22.55 29.15 -3.01
CA HIS A 434 -23.05 27.79 -2.86
C HIS A 434 -24.15 27.71 -1.80
N ASP A 435 -25.01 26.71 -1.91
CA ASP A 435 -25.99 26.36 -0.88
C ASP A 435 -25.33 25.44 0.16
N PRO A 436 -25.19 25.86 1.43
CA PRO A 436 -24.56 25.06 2.47
C PRO A 436 -25.31 23.76 2.78
N GLU A 437 -26.63 23.72 2.63
CA GLU A 437 -27.42 22.52 2.91
C GLU A 437 -27.16 21.45 1.85
N LEU A 438 -27.20 21.83 0.57
CA LEU A 438 -26.88 20.92 -0.53
C LEU A 438 -25.42 20.46 -0.47
N LEU A 439 -24.50 21.36 -0.11
CA LEU A 439 -23.10 21.01 0.08
C LEU A 439 -22.90 20.02 1.21
N LEU A 440 -23.51 20.24 2.37
CA LEU A 440 -23.41 19.36 3.53
C LEU A 440 -24.03 17.98 3.23
N GLN A 441 -25.20 17.95 2.58
CA GLN A 441 -25.82 16.70 2.13
C GLN A 441 -24.94 15.94 1.13
N HIS A 442 -24.27 16.65 0.22
CA HIS A 442 -23.38 16.00 -0.74
C HIS A 442 -22.11 15.50 -0.04
N ALA A 443 -21.51 16.31 0.84
CA ALA A 443 -20.33 15.94 1.61
C ALA A 443 -20.59 14.73 2.53
N ALA A 444 -21.75 14.66 3.18
CA ALA A 444 -22.14 13.53 4.01
C ALA A 444 -22.38 12.26 3.20
N ARG A 445 -23.04 12.35 2.04
CA ARG A 445 -23.35 11.18 1.18
C ARG A 445 -22.16 10.59 0.45
N GLN A 446 -21.06 11.34 0.30
CA GLN A 446 -19.88 10.85 -0.42
C GLN A 446 -19.30 9.57 0.21
N ARG A 447 -19.37 9.44 1.55
CA ARG A 447 -18.92 8.24 2.27
C ARG A 447 -19.35 8.28 3.74
N THR A 448 -19.56 7.09 4.33
CA THR A 448 -19.77 6.93 5.78
C THR A 448 -18.75 7.74 6.60
N LEU A 449 -19.28 8.38 7.63
CA LEU A 449 -18.55 9.16 8.63
C LEU A 449 -18.11 8.30 9.83
N ASP A 450 -18.56 7.04 9.90
CA ASP A 450 -18.33 6.14 11.06
C ASP A 450 -16.85 5.79 11.24
N ASP A 451 -16.09 5.72 10.14
CA ASP A 451 -14.64 5.43 10.17
C ASP A 451 -13.79 6.70 10.41
N ALA A 452 -14.40 7.88 10.51
CA ALA A 452 -13.64 9.13 10.62
C ALA A 452 -13.17 9.34 12.05
N ARG A 453 -11.85 9.54 12.24
CA ARG A 453 -11.29 9.95 13.54
C ARG A 453 -11.78 11.32 14.01
N SER A 454 -12.16 12.17 13.07
CA SER A 454 -12.72 13.50 13.30
C SER A 454 -13.68 13.81 12.17
N THR A 455 -14.97 13.66 12.45
CA THR A 455 -16.04 13.85 11.47
C THR A 455 -16.06 15.30 10.97
N ALA A 456 -15.80 16.27 11.85
CA ALA A 456 -15.75 17.67 11.46
C ALA A 456 -14.60 17.95 10.48
N ARG A 457 -13.38 17.43 10.71
CA ARG A 457 -12.23 17.62 9.78
C ARG A 457 -12.53 17.05 8.40
N THR A 458 -13.03 15.82 8.35
CA THR A 458 -13.37 15.17 7.08
C THR A 458 -14.42 15.98 6.32
N LEU A 459 -15.47 16.47 7.01
CA LEU A 459 -16.46 17.34 6.39
C LEU A 459 -15.86 18.68 5.93
N THR A 460 -14.96 19.29 6.69
CA THR A 460 -14.26 20.53 6.30
C THR A 460 -13.57 20.38 4.95
N TRP A 461 -12.76 19.32 4.80
CA TRP A 461 -12.04 19.08 3.55
C TRP A 461 -12.97 18.78 2.37
N ARG A 462 -14.04 17.99 2.60
CA ARG A 462 -15.05 17.71 1.57
C ARG A 462 -15.76 18.99 1.11
N ILE A 463 -16.18 19.84 2.05
CA ILE A 463 -16.84 21.12 1.76
C ILE A 463 -15.92 22.05 0.97
N GLN A 464 -14.68 22.27 1.43
CA GLN A 464 -13.74 23.13 0.71
C GLN A 464 -13.51 22.68 -0.74
N ARG A 465 -13.38 21.38 -0.95
CA ARG A 465 -13.18 20.82 -2.29
C ARG A 465 -14.42 20.95 -3.18
N LEU A 466 -15.61 20.75 -2.63
CA LEU A 466 -16.86 20.93 -3.37
C LEU A 466 -17.10 22.40 -3.71
N ALA A 467 -16.81 23.30 -2.79
CA ALA A 467 -16.89 24.74 -2.96
C ALA A 467 -15.80 25.30 -3.91
N ALA A 468 -14.74 24.55 -4.18
CA ALA A 468 -13.75 24.95 -5.17
C ALA A 468 -14.24 24.86 -6.63
N ARG A 469 -15.33 24.12 -6.88
CA ARG A 469 -16.01 24.10 -8.19
C ARG A 469 -16.84 25.37 -8.34
N GLN A 470 -17.10 25.80 -9.58
CA GLN A 470 -17.98 26.96 -9.79
C GLN A 470 -19.35 26.72 -9.15
N ALA A 471 -19.84 27.73 -8.43
CA ALA A 471 -21.20 27.73 -7.92
C ALA A 471 -22.18 27.56 -9.09
N PRO A 472 -23.21 26.70 -8.97
CA PRO A 472 -24.19 26.51 -10.02
C PRO A 472 -24.83 27.86 -10.38
N SER A 473 -24.93 28.18 -11.67
CA SER A 473 -25.64 29.38 -12.13
C SER A 473 -27.13 29.30 -11.75
N ALA A 474 -27.82 30.45 -11.70
CA ALA A 474 -29.27 30.47 -11.41
C ALA A 474 -30.07 29.54 -12.35
N ARG A 475 -29.63 29.42 -13.61
CA ARG A 475 -30.19 28.52 -14.62
C ARG A 475 -29.93 27.04 -14.29
N ALA A 476 -28.69 26.70 -13.90
CA ALA A 476 -28.34 25.35 -13.48
C ALA A 476 -29.07 24.93 -12.18
N ARG A 477 -29.31 25.85 -11.25
CA ARG A 477 -30.12 25.60 -10.05
C ARG A 477 -31.58 25.37 -10.39
N ALA A 478 -32.15 26.15 -11.32
CA ALA A 478 -33.51 25.95 -11.81
C ALA A 478 -33.66 24.59 -12.50
N ASP A 479 -32.67 24.16 -13.29
CA ASP A 479 -32.69 22.86 -13.97
C ASP A 479 -32.51 21.69 -12.99
N GLN A 480 -31.66 21.84 -11.95
CA GLN A 480 -31.52 20.87 -10.85
C GLN A 480 -32.79 20.78 -9.99
N ALA A 481 -33.46 21.90 -9.73
CA ALA A 481 -34.75 21.92 -9.05
C ALA A 481 -35.83 21.20 -9.89
N ARG A 482 -35.86 21.39 -11.21
CA ARG A 482 -36.78 20.67 -12.11
C ARG A 482 -36.50 19.17 -12.17
N THR A 483 -35.23 18.76 -12.23
CA THR A 483 -34.86 17.32 -12.25
C THR A 483 -35.14 16.63 -10.91
N SER A 484 -34.90 17.29 -9.78
CA SER A 484 -35.24 16.74 -8.46
C SER A 484 -36.76 16.66 -8.22
N VAL A 485 -37.53 17.62 -8.72
CA VAL A 485 -39.00 17.55 -8.74
C VAL A 485 -39.48 16.41 -9.63
N ALA A 486 -38.93 16.25 -10.84
CA ALA A 486 -39.27 15.17 -11.76
C ALA A 486 -38.92 13.77 -11.22
N ALA A 487 -37.78 13.63 -10.54
CA ALA A 487 -37.39 12.38 -9.88
C ALA A 487 -38.32 12.03 -8.70
N ARG A 488 -38.76 13.04 -7.93
CA ARG A 488 -39.74 12.86 -6.84
C ARG A 488 -41.15 12.55 -7.35
N THR A 489 -41.60 13.12 -8.47
CA THR A 489 -42.87 12.73 -9.09
C THR A 489 -42.81 11.35 -9.73
N ALA A 490 -41.68 10.95 -10.33
CA ALA A 490 -41.49 9.60 -10.86
C ALA A 490 -41.48 8.52 -9.75
N GLN A 491 -40.97 8.83 -8.56
CA GLN A 491 -41.05 7.94 -7.40
C GLN A 491 -42.45 7.89 -6.76
N ARG A 492 -43.24 8.98 -6.82
CA ARG A 492 -44.64 8.99 -6.34
C ARG A 492 -45.64 8.35 -7.32
N GLY A 493 -45.27 8.20 -8.60
CA GLY A 493 -46.11 7.56 -9.63
C GLY A 493 -46.03 6.04 -9.66
N GLN A 494 -45.18 5.41 -8.84
CA GLN A 494 -45.12 3.95 -8.72
C GLN A 494 -46.15 3.49 -7.68
N THR A 495 -47.37 3.22 -8.14
CA THR A 495 -48.36 2.43 -7.39
C THR A 495 -47.80 1.03 -7.14
N PRO A 496 -47.94 0.46 -5.92
CA PRO A 496 -47.53 -0.92 -5.68
C PRO A 496 -48.37 -1.87 -6.54
N PRO A 497 -47.80 -2.96 -7.08
CA PRO A 497 -48.56 -3.95 -7.81
C PRO A 497 -49.63 -4.56 -6.89
N SER A 498 -50.88 -4.53 -7.34
CA SER A 498 -52.00 -5.16 -6.65
C SER A 498 -51.79 -6.68 -6.54
N PRO A 499 -52.19 -7.32 -5.44
CA PRO A 499 -52.03 -8.75 -5.26
C PRO A 499 -52.90 -9.51 -6.27
N SER A 500 -52.26 -10.34 -7.08
CA SER A 500 -52.89 -11.18 -8.08
C SER A 500 -53.76 -12.24 -7.40
N GLN A 501 -55.04 -12.31 -7.76
CA GLN A 501 -55.93 -13.41 -7.34
C GLN A 501 -55.44 -14.75 -7.95
N PRO A 502 -55.62 -15.88 -7.26
CA PRO A 502 -55.25 -17.19 -7.79
C PRO A 502 -56.27 -17.66 -8.85
N GLY A 503 -55.79 -17.92 -10.06
CA GLY A 503 -56.56 -18.59 -11.11
C GLY A 503 -56.70 -20.11 -10.85
N PRO A 504 -57.74 -20.76 -11.41
CA PRO A 504 -58.12 -22.12 -11.03
C PRO A 504 -57.17 -23.17 -11.61
N ALA A 505 -56.92 -24.21 -10.81
CA ALA A 505 -56.09 -25.35 -11.16
C ALA A 505 -56.69 -26.18 -12.31
N ALA A 506 -55.85 -26.56 -13.28
CA ALA A 506 -56.15 -27.58 -14.28
C ALA A 506 -55.30 -28.84 -14.00
N PRO A 507 -55.82 -30.05 -14.30
CA PRO A 507 -55.36 -31.28 -13.66
C PRO A 507 -54.14 -31.89 -14.36
N SER A 508 -53.30 -32.50 -13.52
CA SER A 508 -52.19 -33.39 -13.87
C SER A 508 -52.63 -34.55 -14.77
N ARG A 509 -51.93 -34.75 -15.89
CA ARG A 509 -51.88 -36.02 -16.62
C ARG A 509 -50.45 -36.50 -16.74
N HIS A 510 -50.27 -37.74 -16.29
CA HIS A 510 -49.10 -38.59 -16.42
C HIS A 510 -48.51 -38.63 -17.83
N ARG A 511 -47.17 -38.56 -17.93
CA ARG A 511 -46.36 -39.72 -18.32
C ARG A 511 -44.92 -39.56 -17.85
#